data_AF-A0A9X0CFT3-F1
#
_entry.id   AF-A0A9X0CFT3-F1
#
_cell.length_a   1.000
_cell.length_b   1.000
_cell.length_c   1.000
_cell.angle_alpha   90.00
_cell.angle_beta   90.00
_cell.angle_gamma   90.00
#
_symmetry.space_group_name_H-M   'P 1'
#
loop_
_entity.id
_entity.type
_entity.pdbx_description
1 polymer ?
#
loop_
_entity_poly.entity_id
_entity_poly.type
_entity_poly.pdbx_seq_one_letter_code
_entity_poly.pdbx_strand_id
1 'polypeptide(L)'
;MGDDVKYKDAKSDLPYGSNAKRKVVPRRSCKKEDKVFFSTLSDKKLEKMTIKELNDYTREISKHQAQELKKRRRILKNRRYALKCRVKSIQKSVNMKEENLSLEKGLSAAKRELKTILSERDNYKSKYVQLYNHVFETFSASTAIRASKLAD
;
A
#
# COMPACT_ATOMS: atom_id res chain seq x y z
N MET A 1 4.78 1.22 -24.50
CA MET A 1 4.41 -0.10 -23.99
C MET A 1 3.38 0.12 -22.89
N GLY A 2 2.10 0.09 -23.26
CA GLY A 2 0.99 0.26 -22.33
C GLY A 2 0.32 -1.09 -22.16
N ASP A 3 0.22 -1.57 -20.93
CA ASP A 3 -0.46 -2.83 -20.62
C ASP A 3 -1.97 -2.58 -20.56
N ASP A 4 -2.66 -2.99 -21.64
CA ASP A 4 -4.11 -3.14 -21.69
C ASP A 4 -4.54 -4.32 -20.82
N VAL A 5 -4.79 -4.07 -19.54
CA VAL A 5 -5.41 -5.05 -18.65
C VAL A 5 -6.91 -5.11 -18.94
N LYS A 6 -7.30 -6.02 -19.85
CA LYS A 6 -8.71 -6.41 -20.08
C LYS A 6 -9.32 -6.95 -18.78
N TYR A 7 -10.11 -6.12 -18.10
CA TYR A 7 -11.02 -6.62 -17.06
C TYR A 7 -12.08 -7.49 -17.75
N LYS A 8 -12.05 -8.80 -17.51
CA LYS A 8 -13.12 -9.69 -17.94
C LYS A 8 -14.36 -9.41 -17.09
N ASP A 9 -15.44 -9.02 -17.74
CA ASP A 9 -16.78 -8.98 -17.18
C ASP A 9 -17.22 -10.38 -16.74
N ALA A 10 -16.93 -10.75 -15.49
CA ALA A 10 -17.55 -11.89 -14.83
C ALA A 10 -18.96 -11.49 -14.37
N LYS A 11 -19.90 -11.41 -15.33
CA LYS A 11 -21.32 -11.35 -15.03
C LYS A 11 -21.77 -12.69 -14.43
N SER A 12 -21.99 -12.64 -13.12
CA SER A 12 -23.12 -13.22 -12.41
C SER A 12 -23.46 -14.69 -12.66
N ASP A 13 -22.87 -15.60 -11.88
CA ASP A 13 -23.53 -16.85 -11.51
C ASP A 13 -23.14 -17.20 -10.05
N LEU A 14 -23.80 -16.52 -9.10
CA LEU A 14 -23.82 -16.94 -7.70
C LEU A 14 -25.19 -17.61 -7.44
N PRO A 15 -25.26 -18.93 -7.24
CA PRO A 15 -26.52 -19.59 -6.90
C PRO A 15 -26.71 -19.49 -5.39
N TYR A 16 -27.37 -18.43 -4.90
CA TYR A 16 -27.81 -18.42 -3.50
C TYR A 16 -29.06 -17.59 -3.27
N GLY A 17 -30.15 -18.27 -2.96
CA GLY A 17 -31.42 -17.65 -2.60
C GLY A 17 -32.55 -18.65 -2.51
N SER A 18 -32.44 -19.63 -1.60
CA SER A 18 -33.57 -20.45 -1.18
C SER A 18 -34.73 -19.53 -0.79
N ASN A 19 -35.87 -19.68 -1.48
CA ASN A 19 -37.12 -19.00 -1.18
C ASN A 19 -37.73 -19.55 0.12
N ALA A 20 -37.04 -19.38 1.25
CA ALA A 20 -37.63 -19.57 2.56
C ALA A 20 -38.66 -18.45 2.75
N LYS A 21 -39.95 -18.81 2.81
CA LYS A 21 -41.04 -17.89 3.16
C LYS A 21 -40.60 -17.11 4.40
N ARG A 22 -40.26 -15.82 4.26
CA ARG A 22 -39.92 -14.99 5.41
C ARG A 22 -41.14 -14.98 6.32
N LYS A 23 -41.05 -15.59 7.50
CA LYS A 23 -42.10 -15.48 8.51
C LYS A 23 -42.33 -14.00 8.77
N VAL A 24 -43.49 -13.49 8.38
CA VAL A 24 -43.91 -12.13 8.74
C VAL A 24 -44.24 -12.18 10.22
N VAL A 25 -43.27 -11.79 11.06
CA VAL A 25 -43.48 -11.73 12.50
C VAL A 25 -44.32 -10.49 12.79
N PRO A 26 -45.45 -10.61 13.51
CA PRO A 26 -46.29 -9.47 13.87
C PRO A 26 -45.49 -8.43 14.65
N ARG A 27 -45.62 -7.15 14.27
CA ARG A 27 -45.12 -6.05 15.11
C ARG A 27 -46.02 -5.94 16.34
N ARG A 28 -45.42 -5.92 17.53
CA ARG A 28 -46.17 -5.58 18.75
C ARG A 28 -46.61 -4.10 18.67
N SER A 29 -47.79 -3.81 19.22
CA SER A 29 -48.26 -2.43 19.37
C SER A 29 -47.33 -1.68 20.33
N CYS A 30 -46.85 -0.51 19.88
CA CYS A 30 -45.91 0.34 20.62
C CYS A 30 -46.57 0.94 21.88
N LYS A 31 -45.90 0.82 23.03
CA LYS A 31 -46.31 1.42 24.31
C LYS A 31 -45.76 2.85 24.43
N LYS A 32 -46.39 3.70 25.25
CA LYS A 32 -45.95 5.10 25.47
C LYS A 32 -44.52 5.20 26.03
N GLU A 33 -44.06 4.17 26.74
CA GLU A 33 -42.75 4.08 27.38
C GLU A 33 -41.59 3.98 26.36
N ASP A 34 -41.86 3.46 25.16
CA ASP A 34 -40.87 3.26 24.09
C ASP A 34 -40.34 4.58 23.51
N LYS A 35 -41.10 5.68 23.67
CA LYS A 35 -40.71 7.01 23.18
C LYS A 35 -39.58 7.64 24.00
N VAL A 36 -39.54 7.39 25.30
CA VAL A 36 -38.56 7.97 26.23
C VAL A 36 -37.20 7.24 26.13
N PHE A 37 -37.23 5.95 25.80
CA PHE A 37 -35.99 5.19 25.61
C PHE A 37 -35.26 5.55 24.29
N PHE A 38 -36.01 5.91 23.24
CA PHE A 38 -35.44 6.29 21.94
C PHE A 38 -34.59 7.57 22.01
N SER A 39 -34.99 8.56 22.81
CA SER A 39 -34.24 9.81 23.01
C SER A 39 -33.04 9.64 23.94
N THR A 40 -33.10 8.69 24.87
CA THR A 40 -32.02 8.43 25.85
C THR A 40 -30.93 7.48 25.33
N LEU A 41 -31.14 6.82 24.19
CA LEU A 41 -30.11 5.96 23.60
C LEU A 41 -28.87 6.78 23.19
N SER A 42 -27.75 6.48 23.85
CA SER A 42 -26.45 7.09 23.55
C SER A 42 -25.92 6.67 22.17
N ASP A 43 -25.34 7.63 21.44
CA ASP A 43 -24.70 7.39 20.15
C ASP A 43 -23.62 6.30 20.22
N LYS A 44 -22.83 6.26 21.30
CA LYS A 44 -21.78 5.26 21.50
C LYS A 44 -22.35 3.85 21.58
N LYS A 45 -23.50 3.67 22.25
CA LYS A 45 -24.17 2.37 22.36
C LYS A 45 -24.80 2.00 21.01
N LEU A 46 -25.50 2.93 20.37
CA LEU A 46 -26.15 2.72 19.08
C LEU A 46 -25.17 2.31 17.97
N GLU A 47 -23.99 2.93 17.94
CA GLU A 47 -22.94 2.59 16.98
C GLU A 47 -22.38 1.18 17.21
N LYS A 48 -22.15 0.81 18.49
CA LYS A 48 -21.54 -0.46 18.91
C LYS A 48 -22.49 -1.66 18.88
N MET A 49 -23.81 -1.44 18.98
CA MET A 49 -24.80 -2.52 18.91
C MET A 49 -24.55 -3.41 17.69
N THR A 50 -24.80 -4.70 17.83
CA THR A 50 -24.78 -5.63 16.69
C THR A 50 -25.98 -5.37 15.76
N ILE A 51 -26.01 -6.04 14.60
CA ILE A 51 -27.17 -5.97 13.70
C ILE A 51 -28.38 -6.67 14.34
N LYS A 52 -28.15 -7.79 15.04
CA LYS A 52 -29.18 -8.55 15.76
C LYS A 52 -29.83 -7.68 16.84
N GLU A 53 -29.04 -7.10 17.74
CA GLU A 53 -29.54 -6.22 18.80
C GLU A 53 -30.32 -5.02 18.25
N LEU A 54 -29.86 -4.41 17.15
CA LEU A 54 -30.60 -3.32 16.50
C LEU A 54 -31.91 -3.79 15.90
N ASN A 55 -31.89 -4.94 15.22
CA ASN A 55 -33.09 -5.49 14.61
C ASN A 55 -34.12 -5.82 15.68
N ASP A 56 -33.70 -6.43 16.78
CA ASP A 56 -34.55 -6.76 17.93
C ASP A 56 -35.19 -5.50 18.51
N TYR A 57 -34.39 -4.47 18.79
CA TYR A 57 -34.89 -3.17 19.25
C TYR A 57 -35.84 -2.49 18.25
N THR A 58 -35.56 -2.57 16.94
CA THR A 58 -36.44 -1.97 15.91
C THR A 58 -37.78 -2.70 15.70
N ARG A 59 -37.95 -3.89 16.26
CA ARG A 59 -39.24 -4.61 16.29
C ARG A 59 -40.14 -4.13 17.42
N GLU A 60 -39.55 -3.61 18.50
CA GLU A 60 -40.25 -3.16 19.71
C GLU A 60 -40.77 -1.73 19.58
N ILE A 61 -40.21 -0.93 18.66
CA ILE A 61 -40.59 0.47 18.45
C ILE A 61 -41.44 0.68 17.18
N SER A 62 -42.09 1.85 17.09
CA SER A 62 -42.89 2.23 15.92
C SER A 62 -42.06 2.31 14.64
N LYS A 63 -42.71 2.14 13.48
CA LYS A 63 -42.04 2.15 12.16
C LYS A 63 -41.24 3.43 11.91
N HIS A 64 -41.79 4.59 12.28
CA HIS A 64 -41.15 5.88 12.11
C HIS A 64 -39.89 6.00 12.98
N GLN A 65 -39.97 5.64 14.26
CA GLN A 65 -38.83 5.64 15.18
C GLN A 65 -37.73 4.65 14.72
N ALA A 66 -38.12 3.48 14.21
CA ALA A 66 -37.16 2.52 13.67
C ALA A 66 -36.38 3.06 12.46
N GLN A 67 -37.04 3.84 11.58
CA GLN A 67 -36.37 4.48 10.45
C GLN A 67 -35.37 5.54 10.92
N GLU A 68 -35.79 6.42 11.84
CA GLU A 68 -34.91 7.45 12.40
C GLU A 68 -33.72 6.85 13.17
N LEU A 69 -33.92 5.76 13.92
CA LEU A 69 -32.83 5.07 14.61
C LEU A 69 -31.78 4.52 13.63
N LYS A 70 -32.25 3.89 12.55
CA LYS A 70 -31.39 3.33 11.50
C LYS A 70 -30.62 4.44 10.79
N LYS A 71 -31.28 5.56 10.49
CA LYS A 71 -30.65 6.76 9.91
C LYS A 71 -29.58 7.33 10.84
N ARG A 72 -29.90 7.53 12.13
CA ARG A 72 -28.94 7.99 13.16
C ARG A 72 -27.73 7.07 13.23
N ARG A 73 -27.94 5.74 13.29
CA ARG A 73 -26.84 4.76 13.28
C ARG A 73 -25.99 4.83 12.01
N ARG A 74 -26.61 5.01 10.83
CA ARG A 74 -25.88 5.16 9.56
C ARG A 74 -24.99 6.40 9.57
N ILE A 75 -25.49 7.53 10.05
CA ILE A 75 -24.73 8.78 10.16
C ILE A 75 -23.53 8.60 11.09
N LEU A 76 -23.72 7.99 12.26
CA LEU A 76 -22.64 7.71 13.21
C LEU A 76 -21.55 6.81 12.61
N LYS A 77 -21.95 5.70 11.96
CA LYS A 77 -21.00 4.81 11.29
C LYS A 77 -20.25 5.51 10.15
N ASN A 78 -20.95 6.30 9.33
CA ASN A 78 -20.33 7.07 8.26
C ASN A 78 -19.29 8.05 8.79
N ARG A 79 -19.57 8.72 9.91
CA ARG A 79 -18.61 9.58 10.60
C ARG A 79 -17.34 8.81 10.97
N ARG A 80 -17.48 7.62 11.57
CA ARG A 80 -16.33 6.75 11.90
C ARG A 80 -15.59 6.25 10.65
N TYR A 81 -16.30 5.92 9.58
CA TYR A 81 -15.69 5.48 8.33
C TYR A 81 -14.92 6.60 7.64
N ALA A 82 -15.44 7.84 7.66
CA ALA A 82 -14.72 9.02 7.16
C ALA A 82 -13.41 9.25 7.94
N LEU A 83 -13.44 9.15 9.27
CA LEU A 83 -12.24 9.25 10.08
C LEU A 83 -11.23 8.14 9.74
N LYS A 84 -11.68 6.88 9.66
CA LYS A 84 -10.82 5.75 9.26
C LYS A 84 -10.22 5.94 7.86
N CYS A 85 -11.00 6.49 6.92
CA CYS A 85 -10.52 6.79 5.58
C CYS A 85 -9.40 7.83 5.62
N ARG A 86 -9.59 8.92 6.37
CA ARG A 86 -8.56 9.97 6.56
C ARG A 86 -7.29 9.40 7.16
N VAL A 87 -7.39 8.60 8.23
CA VAL A 87 -6.23 7.95 8.86
C VAL A 87 -5.50 7.04 7.88
N LYS A 88 -6.22 6.19 7.13
CA LYS A 88 -5.60 5.30 6.13
C LYS A 88 -4.93 6.08 4.99
N SER A 89 -5.53 7.18 4.54
CA SER A 89 -4.97 8.02 3.48
C SER A 89 -3.68 8.70 3.94
N ILE A 90 -3.68 9.25 5.16
CA ILE A 90 -2.48 9.84 5.77
C ILE A 90 -1.39 8.78 5.93
N GLN A 91 -1.71 7.61 6.49
CA GLN A 91 -0.75 6.52 6.64
C GLN A 91 -0.16 6.09 5.29
N LYS A 92 -1.00 5.96 4.25
CA LYS A 92 -0.54 5.64 2.89
C LYS A 92 0.46 6.68 2.39
N SER A 93 0.17 7.97 2.57
CA SER A 93 1.06 9.06 2.18
C SER A 93 2.39 9.03 2.94
N VAL A 94 2.35 8.77 4.25
CA VAL A 94 3.56 8.64 5.09
C VAL A 94 4.42 7.47 4.61
N ASN A 95 3.83 6.28 4.46
CA ASN A 95 4.56 5.10 4.00
C ASN A 95 5.21 5.32 2.62
N MET A 96 4.49 5.94 1.66
CA MET A 96 5.06 6.25 0.34
C MET A 96 6.25 7.21 0.44
N LYS A 97 6.20 8.21 1.34
CA LYS A 97 7.31 9.13 1.56
C LYS A 97 8.51 8.45 2.20
N GLU A 98 8.28 7.57 3.17
CA GLU A 98 9.33 6.77 3.81
C GLU A 98 10.02 5.84 2.82
N GLU A 99 9.24 5.16 1.96
CA GLU A 99 9.76 4.29 0.90
C GLU A 99 10.60 5.09 -0.10
N ASN A 100 10.10 6.23 -0.58
CA ASN A 100 10.86 7.10 -1.48
C ASN A 100 12.19 7.56 -0.85
N LEU A 101 12.16 7.99 0.41
CA LEU A 101 13.37 8.40 1.13
C LEU A 101 14.36 7.24 1.29
N SER A 102 13.87 6.03 1.56
CA SER A 102 14.71 4.83 1.67
C SER A 102 15.38 4.50 0.32
N LEU A 103 14.62 4.57 -0.77
CA LEU A 103 15.14 4.33 -2.13
C LEU A 103 16.18 5.40 -2.54
N GLU A 104 15.91 6.67 -2.28
CA GLU A 104 16.85 7.77 -2.56
C GLU A 104 18.17 7.59 -1.80
N LYS A 105 18.11 7.18 -0.52
CA LYS A 105 19.30 6.86 0.28
C LYS A 105 20.09 5.70 -0.32
N GLY A 106 19.42 4.61 -0.70
CA GLY A 106 20.06 3.46 -1.34
C GLY A 106 20.73 3.83 -2.67
N LEU A 107 20.05 4.60 -3.50
CA LEU A 107 20.59 5.08 -4.77
C LEU A 107 21.81 6.00 -4.58
N SER A 108 21.76 6.88 -3.58
CA SER A 108 22.90 7.75 -3.25
C SER A 108 24.10 6.94 -2.74
N ALA A 109 23.88 5.93 -1.91
CA ALA A 109 24.93 5.02 -1.45
C ALA A 109 25.58 4.26 -2.62
N ALA A 110 24.77 3.61 -3.47
CA ALA A 110 25.26 2.88 -4.63
C ALA A 110 26.03 3.77 -5.61
N LYS A 111 25.58 5.02 -5.84
CA LYS A 111 26.31 5.99 -6.67
C LYS A 111 27.69 6.33 -6.09
N ARG A 112 27.80 6.47 -4.77
CA ARG A 112 29.10 6.73 -4.10
C ARG A 112 30.04 5.53 -4.26
N GLU A 113 29.55 4.32 -4.01
CA GLU A 113 30.32 3.09 -4.19
C GLU A 113 30.79 2.92 -5.63
N LEU A 114 29.90 3.14 -6.60
CA LEU A 114 30.26 3.11 -8.02
C LEU A 114 31.36 4.11 -8.34
N LYS A 115 31.28 5.34 -7.83
CA LYS A 115 32.34 6.35 -8.03
C LYS A 115 33.69 5.89 -7.48
N THR A 116 33.69 5.28 -6.30
CA THR A 116 34.92 4.73 -5.68
C THR A 116 35.51 3.62 -6.55
N ILE A 117 34.70 2.63 -6.95
CA ILE A 117 35.13 1.51 -7.80
C ILE A 117 35.67 2.00 -9.14
N LEU A 118 35.01 2.97 -9.77
CA LEU A 118 35.49 3.56 -11.03
C LEU A 118 36.86 4.23 -10.85
N SER A 119 37.07 4.97 -9.76
CA SER A 119 38.36 5.59 -9.46
C SER A 119 39.45 4.55 -9.20
N GLU A 120 39.13 3.46 -8.49
CA GLU A 120 40.07 2.36 -8.27
C GLU A 120 40.43 1.66 -9.58
N ARG A 121 39.43 1.35 -10.41
CA ARG A 121 39.61 0.78 -11.74
C ARG A 121 40.54 1.65 -12.59
N ASP A 122 40.32 2.96 -12.60
CA ASP A 122 41.11 3.89 -13.42
C ASP A 122 42.56 3.99 -12.91
N ASN A 123 42.75 3.94 -11.59
CA ASN A 123 44.09 3.84 -10.97
C ASN A 123 44.82 2.56 -11.42
N TYR A 124 44.18 1.40 -11.31
CA TYR A 124 44.77 0.13 -11.74
C TYR A 124 45.04 0.10 -13.25
N LYS A 125 44.13 0.64 -14.07
CA LYS A 125 44.32 0.75 -15.52
C LYS A 125 45.53 1.63 -15.85
N SER A 126 45.70 2.76 -15.15
CA SER A 126 46.87 3.63 -15.34
C SER A 126 48.17 2.91 -14.99
N LYS A 127 48.22 2.23 -13.83
CA LYS A 127 49.38 1.41 -13.42
C LYS A 127 49.71 0.31 -14.44
N TYR A 128 48.70 -0.37 -14.95
CA TYR A 128 48.88 -1.40 -15.99
C TYR A 128 49.49 -0.82 -17.26
N VAL A 129 48.97 0.31 -17.76
CA VAL A 129 49.50 0.97 -18.96
C VAL A 129 50.95 1.41 -18.76
N GLN A 130 51.29 1.97 -17.58
CA GLN A 130 52.66 2.36 -17.25
C GLN A 130 53.61 1.16 -17.29
N LEU A 131 53.23 0.05 -16.65
CA LEU A 131 54.02 -1.19 -16.65
C LEU A 131 54.16 -1.77 -18.06
N TYR A 132 53.08 -1.82 -18.82
CA TYR A 132 53.08 -2.32 -20.19
C TYR A 132 54.05 -1.52 -21.07
N ASN A 133 53.98 -0.19 -21.02
CA ASN A 133 54.89 0.69 -21.77
C ASN A 133 56.35 0.47 -21.34
N HIS A 134 56.62 0.37 -20.04
CA HIS A 134 57.97 0.13 -19.54
C HIS A 134 58.54 -1.22 -20.02
N VAL A 135 57.75 -2.30 -19.96
CA VAL A 135 58.16 -3.62 -20.48
C VAL A 135 58.37 -3.57 -21.99
N PHE A 136 57.50 -2.87 -22.71
CA PHE A 136 57.62 -2.72 -24.16
C PHE A 136 58.88 -1.94 -24.57
N GLU A 137 59.18 -0.84 -23.88
CA GLU A 137 60.38 -0.03 -24.10
C GLU A 137 61.66 -0.81 -23.79
N THR A 138 61.71 -1.51 -22.65
CA THR A 138 62.87 -2.33 -22.27
C THR A 138 63.11 -3.48 -23.24
N PHE A 139 62.05 -4.15 -23.72
CA PHE A 139 62.16 -5.21 -24.73
C PHE A 139 62.63 -4.67 -26.08
N SER A 140 62.10 -3.53 -26.52
CA SER A 140 62.49 -2.88 -27.77
C SER A 140 63.94 -2.41 -27.73
N ALA A 141 64.37 -1.77 -26.65
CA ALA A 141 65.75 -1.35 -26.45
C ALA A 141 66.72 -2.55 -26.39
N SER A 142 66.36 -3.62 -25.69
CA SER A 142 67.16 -4.84 -25.62
C SER A 142 67.31 -5.52 -26.99
N THR A 143 66.26 -5.50 -27.80
CA THR A 143 66.28 -6.04 -29.17
C THR A 143 67.16 -5.20 -30.09
N ALA A 144 67.08 -3.87 -30.01
CA ALA A 144 67.93 -2.95 -30.77
C ALA A 144 69.43 -3.09 -30.42
N ILE A 145 69.76 -3.28 -29.14
CA ILE A 145 71.14 -3.53 -28.69
C ILE A 145 71.67 -4.86 -29.24
N ARG A 146 70.84 -5.91 -29.27
CA ARG A 146 71.25 -7.19 -29.87
C ARG A 146 71.45 -7.10 -31.38
N ALA A 147 70.56 -6.38 -32.07
CA ALA A 147 70.64 -6.19 -33.52
C ALA A 147 71.90 -5.41 -33.94
N SER A 148 72.28 -4.37 -33.19
CA SER A 148 73.52 -3.62 -33.44
C SER A 148 74.77 -4.46 -33.22
N LYS A 149 74.83 -5.29 -32.17
CA LYS A 149 75.95 -6.22 -31.92
C LYS A 149 76.12 -7.35 -32.95
N LEU A 150 75.12 -7.61 -33.78
CA LEU A 150 75.17 -8.62 -34.85
C LEU A 150 75.63 -8.03 -36.20
N ALA A 151 75.70 -6.69 -36.30
CA ALA A 151 76.05 -5.98 -37.51
C ALA A 151 77.53 -5.52 -37.55
N ASP A 152 78.25 -5.65 -36.42
CA ASP A 152 79.70 -5.46 -36.29
C ASP A 152 80.42 -6.82 -36.27
#